data_AF-A0A9D6VHN2-F1
#
_entry.id   AF-A0A9D6VHN2-F1
#
_cell.length_a   1.000
_cell.length_b   1.000
_cell.length_c   1.000
_cell.angle_alpha   90.00
_cell.angle_beta   90.00
_cell.angle_gamma   90.00
#
_symmetry.space_group_name_H-M   'P 1'
#
loop_
_entity.id
_entity.type
_entity.pdbx_description
1 polymer ?
#
loop_
_entity_poly.entity_id
_entity_poly.type
_entity_poly.pdbx_seq_one_letter_code
_entity_poly.pdbx_strand_id
1 'polypeptide(L)'
;MQDWLSTILIVGSLISATLAFIWVALRLGNPAAAEEDKTDSYASAADIEVEHIFNDEFREELRNRGRLHFEKIIGENAMFLQQDLRLTTSQVNEYMKQEITKTLQDAFVKYEETIQDAKDQALESISKTQVAVEQQRELMEKQLKEVMEQEKKRIVERFENNMADIVNHYVLNAIGNQISLDDQLEYILAELESNKKDMVKDIESGA
;
A
#
# COMPACT_ATOMS: atom_id res chain seq x y z
N MET A 1 -83.63 -110.59 -57.33
CA MET A 1 -83.42 -110.02 -55.97
C MET A 1 -82.10 -109.24 -55.88
N GLN A 2 -81.76 -108.43 -56.90
CA GLN A 2 -80.46 -107.71 -56.95
C GLN A 2 -80.63 -106.18 -57.09
N ASP A 3 -81.84 -105.71 -57.43
CA ASP A 3 -82.15 -104.28 -57.59
C ASP A 3 -82.50 -103.54 -56.28
N TRP A 4 -82.83 -104.28 -55.20
CA TRP A 4 -83.14 -103.66 -53.91
C TRP A 4 -81.88 -103.27 -53.11
N LEU A 5 -80.77 -103.99 -53.32
CA LEU A 5 -79.50 -103.70 -52.66
C LEU A 5 -78.79 -102.47 -53.27
N SER A 6 -78.89 -102.28 -54.58
CA SER A 6 -78.31 -101.11 -55.28
C SER A 6 -79.06 -99.82 -54.94
N THR A 7 -80.38 -99.87 -54.81
CA THR A 7 -81.19 -98.71 -54.41
C THR A 7 -80.92 -98.26 -52.98
N ILE A 8 -80.72 -99.18 -52.03
CA ILE A 8 -80.36 -98.84 -50.64
C ILE A 8 -78.96 -98.18 -50.57
N LEU A 9 -77.99 -98.66 -51.34
CA LEU A 9 -76.64 -98.08 -51.39
C LEU A 9 -76.62 -96.66 -51.97
N ILE A 10 -77.38 -96.42 -53.05
CA ILE A 10 -77.47 -95.10 -53.68
C ILE A 10 -78.15 -94.10 -52.73
N VAL A 11 -79.27 -94.48 -52.12
CA VAL A 11 -80.00 -93.63 -51.15
C VAL A 11 -79.15 -93.35 -49.91
N GLY A 12 -78.42 -94.35 -49.40
CA GLY A 12 -77.49 -94.17 -48.27
C GLY A 12 -76.35 -93.18 -48.57
N SER A 13 -75.76 -93.25 -49.76
CA SER A 13 -74.69 -92.32 -50.17
C SER A 13 -75.21 -90.89 -50.34
N LEU A 14 -76.44 -90.73 -50.84
CA LEU A 14 -77.06 -89.42 -51.04
C LEU A 14 -77.32 -88.71 -49.71
N ILE A 15 -77.82 -89.45 -48.70
CA ILE A 15 -78.08 -88.92 -47.35
C ILE A 15 -76.78 -88.52 -46.65
N SER A 16 -75.71 -89.28 -46.83
CA SER A 16 -74.40 -88.93 -46.24
C SER A 16 -73.83 -87.64 -46.86
N ALA A 17 -73.96 -87.46 -48.18
CA ALA A 17 -73.50 -86.27 -48.87
C ALA A 17 -74.30 -85.00 -48.45
N THR A 18 -75.61 -85.11 -48.25
CA THR A 18 -76.43 -83.97 -47.79
C THR A 18 -76.11 -83.59 -46.34
N LEU A 19 -75.90 -84.56 -45.45
CA LEU A 19 -75.48 -84.30 -44.07
C LEU A 19 -74.11 -83.62 -43.99
N ALA A 20 -73.16 -84.04 -44.83
CA ALA A 20 -71.85 -83.39 -44.91
C ALA A 20 -71.96 -81.92 -45.38
N PHE A 21 -72.83 -81.64 -46.36
CA PHE A 21 -73.08 -80.27 -46.83
C PHE A 21 -73.74 -79.39 -45.75
N ILE A 22 -74.71 -79.93 -45.01
CA ILE A 22 -75.36 -79.22 -43.90
C ILE A 22 -74.34 -78.89 -42.80
N TRP A 23 -73.44 -79.82 -42.47
CA TRP A 23 -72.40 -79.57 -41.47
C TRP A 23 -71.42 -78.46 -41.89
N VAL A 24 -71.01 -78.44 -43.17
CA VAL A 24 -70.16 -77.38 -43.71
C VAL A 24 -70.90 -76.04 -43.73
N ALA A 25 -72.18 -76.01 -44.13
CA ALA A 25 -72.99 -74.81 -44.13
C ALA A 25 -73.18 -74.21 -42.72
N LEU A 26 -73.39 -75.06 -41.70
CA LEU A 26 -73.47 -74.63 -40.30
C LEU A 26 -72.13 -74.11 -39.76
N ARG A 27 -71.00 -74.65 -40.23
CA ARG A 27 -69.68 -74.20 -39.78
C ARG A 27 -69.20 -72.91 -40.45
N LEU A 28 -69.63 -72.64 -41.68
CA LEU A 28 -69.30 -71.39 -42.38
C LEU A 28 -70.33 -70.27 -42.17
N GLY A 29 -71.47 -70.55 -41.54
CA GLY A 29 -72.60 -69.63 -41.40
C GLY A 29 -72.58 -68.67 -40.21
N ASN A 30 -71.45 -68.43 -39.52
CA ASN A 30 -71.41 -67.51 -38.38
C ASN A 30 -70.62 -66.23 -38.68
N PRO A 31 -71.21 -65.22 -39.35
CA PRO A 31 -70.68 -63.86 -39.36
C PRO A 31 -71.28 -63.04 -38.21
N ALA A 32 -70.43 -62.18 -37.62
CA ALA A 32 -70.73 -61.10 -36.68
C ALA A 32 -70.83 -61.45 -35.17
N ALA A 33 -69.70 -61.22 -34.48
CA ALA A 33 -69.69 -60.58 -33.16
C ALA A 33 -68.40 -59.77 -32.99
N ALA A 34 -68.57 -58.44 -32.96
CA ALA A 34 -67.71 -57.39 -32.40
C ALA A 34 -66.22 -57.34 -32.79
N GLU A 35 -65.87 -56.41 -33.68
CA GLU A 35 -64.61 -55.65 -33.54
C GLU A 35 -64.73 -54.83 -32.24
N GLU A 36 -64.23 -55.38 -31.14
CA GLU A 36 -63.82 -54.58 -29.98
C GLU A 36 -62.61 -53.72 -30.38
N ASP A 37 -62.68 -52.47 -29.99
CA ASP A 37 -61.71 -51.40 -30.13
C ASP A 37 -60.29 -51.83 -29.73
N LYS A 38 -59.52 -52.36 -30.68
CA LYS A 38 -58.11 -52.76 -30.45
C LYS A 38 -57.21 -51.55 -30.19
N THR A 39 -57.65 -50.34 -30.51
CA THR A 39 -56.90 -49.10 -30.24
C THR A 39 -56.83 -48.81 -28.74
N ASP A 40 -57.91 -49.04 -27.99
CA ASP A 40 -57.90 -48.91 -26.52
C ASP A 40 -57.05 -49.99 -25.84
N SER A 41 -56.96 -51.19 -26.42
CA SER A 41 -56.15 -52.28 -25.86
C SER A 41 -54.64 -52.05 -25.98
N TYR A 42 -54.15 -51.48 -27.09
CA TYR A 42 -52.72 -51.15 -27.23
C TYR A 42 -52.35 -49.88 -26.47
N ALA A 43 -53.24 -48.89 -26.40
CA ALA A 43 -53.03 -47.68 -25.59
C ALA A 43 -52.96 -48.03 -24.09
N SER A 44 -53.91 -48.82 -23.59
CA SER A 44 -53.92 -49.26 -22.20
C SER A 44 -52.74 -50.18 -21.85
N ALA A 45 -52.31 -51.05 -22.78
CA ALA A 45 -51.13 -51.89 -22.59
C ALA A 45 -49.84 -51.04 -22.56
N ALA A 46 -49.74 -50.01 -23.40
CA ALA A 46 -48.61 -49.08 -23.38
C ALA A 46 -48.57 -48.26 -22.09
N ASP A 47 -49.72 -47.81 -21.57
CA ASP A 47 -49.79 -47.08 -20.30
C ASP A 47 -49.35 -47.95 -19.11
N ILE A 48 -49.78 -49.21 -19.06
CA ILE A 48 -49.36 -50.17 -18.02
C ILE A 48 -47.85 -50.47 -18.11
N GLU A 49 -47.31 -50.60 -19.33
CA GLU A 49 -45.88 -50.86 -19.54
C GLU A 49 -45.01 -49.64 -19.20
N VAL A 50 -45.49 -48.42 -19.50
CA VAL A 50 -44.84 -47.17 -19.08
C VAL A 50 -44.86 -47.02 -17.56
N GLU A 51 -45.96 -47.38 -16.89
CA GLU A 51 -46.06 -47.33 -15.42
C GLU A 51 -45.14 -48.35 -14.74
N HIS A 52 -44.89 -49.50 -15.38
CA HIS A 52 -43.87 -50.46 -14.97
C HIS A 52 -42.44 -49.94 -15.21
N ILE A 53 -42.15 -49.35 -16.36
CA ILE A 53 -40.82 -48.84 -16.72
C ILE A 53 -40.42 -47.67 -15.82
N PHE A 54 -41.38 -46.83 -15.41
CA PHE A 54 -41.21 -45.76 -14.42
C PHE A 54 -41.80 -46.13 -13.06
N ASN A 55 -41.58 -47.36 -12.63
CA ASN A 55 -41.99 -47.80 -11.30
C ASN A 55 -41.32 -46.99 -10.18
N ASP A 56 -41.86 -47.11 -8.97
CA ASP A 56 -41.32 -46.39 -7.81
C ASP A 56 -39.85 -46.73 -7.53
N GLU A 57 -39.39 -47.94 -7.86
CA GLU A 57 -37.98 -48.35 -7.76
C GLU A 57 -37.06 -47.55 -8.70
N PHE A 58 -37.45 -47.35 -9.96
CA PHE A 58 -36.71 -46.51 -10.91
C PHE A 58 -36.68 -45.05 -10.46
N ARG A 59 -37.78 -44.53 -9.91
CA ARG A 59 -37.85 -43.17 -9.36
C ARG A 59 -36.94 -43.02 -8.13
N GLU A 60 -36.89 -44.03 -7.27
CA GLU A 60 -35.99 -44.06 -6.12
C GLU A 60 -34.51 -44.14 -6.53
N GLU A 61 -34.17 -44.98 -7.51
CA GLU A 61 -32.81 -45.08 -8.05
C GLU A 61 -32.39 -43.79 -8.76
N LEU A 62 -33.28 -43.16 -9.54
CA LEU A 62 -33.03 -41.86 -10.14
C LEU A 62 -32.82 -40.78 -9.06
N ARG A 63 -33.62 -40.79 -8.00
CA ARG A 63 -33.45 -39.87 -6.87
C ARG A 63 -32.14 -40.10 -6.13
N ASN A 64 -31.78 -41.36 -5.88
CA ASN A 64 -30.53 -41.73 -5.22
C ASN A 64 -29.31 -41.36 -6.07
N ARG A 65 -29.34 -41.66 -7.37
CA ARG A 65 -28.31 -41.27 -8.32
C ARG A 65 -28.20 -39.76 -8.45
N GLY A 66 -29.33 -39.06 -8.52
CA GLY A 66 -29.39 -37.61 -8.49
C GLY A 66 -28.73 -37.05 -7.25
N ARG A 67 -29.09 -37.54 -6.06
CA ARG A 67 -28.48 -37.16 -4.77
C ARG A 67 -26.97 -37.41 -4.77
N LEU A 68 -26.52 -38.59 -5.20
CA LEU A 68 -25.10 -38.93 -5.26
C LEU A 68 -24.33 -38.03 -6.23
N HIS A 69 -24.90 -37.74 -7.42
CA HIS A 69 -24.30 -36.80 -8.37
C HIS A 69 -24.24 -35.38 -7.81
N PHE A 70 -25.30 -34.90 -7.16
CA PHE A 70 -25.30 -33.57 -6.53
C PHE A 70 -24.28 -33.49 -5.41
N GLU A 71 -24.21 -34.49 -4.53
CA GLU A 71 -23.22 -34.54 -3.46
C GLU A 71 -21.79 -34.54 -4.00
N LYS A 72 -21.53 -35.32 -5.06
CA LYS A 72 -20.25 -35.32 -5.77
C LYS A 72 -19.91 -33.94 -6.34
N ILE A 73 -20.84 -33.32 -7.07
CA ILE A 73 -20.63 -32.00 -7.68
C ILE A 73 -20.41 -30.92 -6.62
N ILE A 74 -21.15 -30.95 -5.51
CA ILE A 74 -20.96 -30.02 -4.38
C ILE A 74 -19.58 -30.22 -3.74
N GLY A 75 -19.18 -31.47 -3.52
CA GLY A 75 -17.85 -31.80 -2.97
C GLY A 75 -16.71 -31.33 -3.89
N GLU A 76 -16.82 -31.59 -5.19
CA GLU A 76 -15.85 -31.14 -6.20
C GLU A 76 -15.78 -29.61 -6.29
N ASN A 77 -16.93 -28.93 -6.33
CA ASN A 77 -16.97 -27.46 -6.37
C ASN A 77 -16.44 -26.82 -5.09
N ALA A 78 -16.74 -27.39 -3.92
CA ALA A 78 -16.19 -26.92 -2.66
C ALA A 78 -14.66 -27.10 -2.61
N MET A 79 -14.15 -28.22 -3.15
CA MET A 79 -12.72 -28.47 -3.28
C MET A 79 -12.04 -27.43 -4.19
N PHE A 80 -12.61 -27.15 -5.37
CA PHE A 80 -12.08 -26.14 -6.28
C PHE A 80 -12.11 -24.74 -5.66
N LEU A 81 -13.22 -24.36 -5.02
CA LEU A 81 -13.31 -23.07 -4.34
C LEU A 81 -12.24 -22.94 -3.23
N GLN A 82 -12.04 -23.99 -2.43
CA GLN A 82 -11.03 -23.97 -1.38
C GLN A 82 -9.61 -23.88 -1.96
N GLN A 83 -9.34 -24.59 -3.05
CA GLN A 83 -8.08 -24.52 -3.77
C GLN A 83 -7.84 -23.10 -4.30
N ASP A 84 -8.82 -22.51 -4.96
CA ASP A 84 -8.74 -21.16 -5.52
C ASP A 84 -8.56 -20.10 -4.44
N LEU A 85 -9.29 -20.21 -3.34
CA LEU A 85 -9.10 -19.32 -2.19
C LEU A 85 -7.69 -19.43 -1.62
N ARG A 86 -7.15 -20.66 -1.50
CA ARG A 86 -5.78 -20.86 -1.00
C ARG A 86 -4.74 -20.30 -1.98
N LEU A 87 -4.90 -20.52 -3.28
CA LEU A 87 -4.01 -19.99 -4.31
C LEU A 87 -4.06 -18.46 -4.33
N THR A 88 -5.26 -17.88 -4.36
CA THR A 88 -5.47 -16.43 -4.32
C THR A 88 -4.86 -15.83 -3.06
N THR A 89 -5.08 -16.45 -1.89
CA THR A 89 -4.46 -16.00 -0.62
C THR A 89 -2.94 -15.99 -0.71
N SER A 90 -2.33 -17.05 -1.28
CA SER A 90 -0.88 -17.12 -1.45
C SER A 90 -0.36 -16.05 -2.42
N GLN A 91 -1.04 -15.85 -3.55
CA GLN A 91 -0.66 -14.86 -4.55
C GLN A 91 -0.78 -13.44 -4.01
N VAL A 92 -1.87 -13.12 -3.31
CA VAL A 92 -2.06 -11.82 -2.66
C VAL A 92 -0.98 -11.58 -1.62
N ASN A 93 -0.66 -12.57 -0.80
CA ASN A 93 0.40 -12.44 0.20
C ASN A 93 1.77 -12.16 -0.44
N GLU A 94 2.11 -12.90 -1.50
CA GLU A 94 3.38 -12.70 -2.21
C GLU A 94 3.44 -11.33 -2.89
N TYR A 95 2.36 -10.94 -3.58
CA TYR A 95 2.23 -9.62 -4.20
C TYR A 95 2.37 -8.50 -3.17
N MET A 96 1.67 -8.58 -2.03
CA MET A 96 1.77 -7.58 -0.97
C MET A 96 3.19 -7.48 -0.43
N LYS A 97 3.88 -8.61 -0.19
CA LYS A 97 5.27 -8.59 0.27
C LYS A 97 6.19 -7.89 -0.72
N GLN A 98 6.05 -8.19 -2.00
CA GLN A 98 6.85 -7.58 -3.06
C GLN A 98 6.57 -6.08 -3.16
N GLU A 99 5.30 -5.68 -3.16
CA GLU A 99 4.90 -4.27 -3.28
C GLU A 99 5.30 -3.45 -2.06
N ILE A 100 5.15 -4.00 -0.84
CA ILE A 100 5.62 -3.38 0.39
C ILE A 100 7.14 -3.22 0.35
N THR A 101 7.87 -4.26 -0.06
CA THR A 101 9.34 -4.21 -0.14
C THR A 101 9.80 -3.15 -1.12
N LYS A 102 9.20 -3.11 -2.31
CA LYS A 102 9.50 -2.11 -3.34
C LYS A 102 9.18 -0.70 -2.85
N THR A 103 7.99 -0.49 -2.29
CA THR A 103 7.58 0.83 -1.76
C THR A 103 8.51 1.29 -0.65
N LEU A 104 8.91 0.40 0.26
CA LEU A 104 9.87 0.72 1.31
C LEU A 104 11.24 1.07 0.73
N GLN A 105 11.74 0.31 -0.25
CA GLN A 105 13.01 0.62 -0.92
C GLN A 105 12.98 1.99 -1.59
N ASP A 106 11.93 2.29 -2.35
CA ASP A 106 11.76 3.60 -3.00
C ASP A 106 11.69 4.74 -1.97
N ALA A 107 10.97 4.53 -0.86
CA ALA A 107 10.90 5.50 0.23
C ALA A 107 12.26 5.70 0.92
N PHE A 108 13.04 4.64 1.13
CA PHE A 108 14.38 4.73 1.72
C PHE A 108 15.36 5.46 0.80
N VAL A 109 15.35 5.19 -0.50
CA VAL A 109 16.18 5.91 -1.48
C VAL A 109 15.88 7.40 -1.45
N LYS A 110 14.58 7.77 -1.47
CA LYS A 110 14.17 9.17 -1.39
C LYS A 110 14.54 9.83 -0.06
N TYR A 111 14.44 9.08 1.03
CA TYR A 111 14.82 9.57 2.35
C TYR A 111 16.33 9.78 2.47
N GLU A 112 17.14 8.87 1.92
CA GLU A 112 18.59 9.00 1.84
C GLU A 112 19.00 10.22 1.02
N GLU A 113 18.38 10.43 -0.15
CA GLU A 113 18.59 11.62 -0.98
C GLU A 113 18.25 12.90 -0.21
N THR A 114 17.10 12.94 0.47
CA THR A 114 16.67 14.11 1.26
C THR A 114 17.64 14.40 2.41
N ILE A 115 18.16 13.37 3.09
CA ILE A 115 19.16 13.52 4.14
C ILE A 115 20.47 14.07 3.56
N GLN A 116 20.89 13.54 2.41
CA GLN A 116 22.12 13.96 1.76
C GLN A 116 22.04 15.43 1.35
N ASP A 117 20.92 15.85 0.75
CA ASP A 117 20.65 17.24 0.40
C ASP A 117 20.64 18.15 1.63
N ALA A 118 19.97 17.73 2.71
CA ALA A 118 19.92 18.49 3.96
C ALA A 118 21.32 18.64 4.59
N LYS A 119 22.15 17.59 4.53
CA LYS A 119 23.54 17.62 4.98
C LYS A 119 24.35 18.62 4.16
N ASP A 120 24.20 18.60 2.84
CA ASP A 120 24.96 19.47 1.95
C ASP A 120 24.55 20.95 2.14
N GLN A 121 23.24 21.21 2.33
CA GLN A 121 22.73 22.54 2.71
C GLN A 121 23.26 23.02 4.07
N ALA A 122 23.35 22.12 5.05
CA ALA A 122 23.90 22.45 6.36
C ALA A 122 25.40 22.78 6.27
N LEU A 123 26.17 22.00 5.50
CA LEU A 123 27.59 22.27 5.24
C LEU A 123 27.80 23.62 4.55
N GLU A 124 26.97 23.93 3.54
CA GLU A 124 27.01 25.22 2.87
C GLU A 124 26.69 26.37 3.84
N SER A 125 25.67 26.19 4.69
CA SER A 125 25.26 27.21 5.69
C SER A 125 26.34 27.44 6.75
N ILE A 126 27.01 26.38 7.20
CA ILE A 126 28.16 26.47 8.13
C ILE A 126 29.31 27.20 7.46
N SER A 127 29.64 26.87 6.21
CA SER A 127 30.71 27.56 5.47
C SER A 127 30.41 29.06 5.29
N LYS A 128 29.18 29.42 4.89
CA LYS A 128 28.74 30.81 4.80
C LYS A 128 28.83 31.53 6.15
N THR A 129 28.43 30.86 7.23
CA THR A 129 28.52 31.41 8.59
C THR A 129 29.98 31.65 8.99
N GLN A 130 30.88 30.72 8.69
CA GLN A 130 32.31 30.88 8.96
C GLN A 130 32.89 32.09 8.22
N VAL A 131 32.54 32.26 6.94
CA VAL A 131 32.96 33.42 6.14
C VAL A 131 32.41 34.72 6.72
N ALA A 132 31.12 34.76 7.08
CA ALA A 132 30.50 35.95 7.66
C ALA A 132 31.11 36.32 9.02
N VAL A 133 31.40 35.32 9.87
CA VAL A 133 32.06 35.53 11.16
C VAL A 133 33.47 36.08 10.97
N GLU A 134 34.24 35.56 10.01
CA GLU A 134 35.58 36.07 9.71
C GLU A 134 35.53 37.52 9.21
N GLN A 135 34.61 37.83 8.30
CA GLN A 135 34.39 39.21 7.84
C GLN A 135 34.01 40.15 8.98
N GLN A 136 33.13 39.69 9.89
CA GLN A 136 32.74 40.47 11.06
C GLN A 136 33.93 40.66 12.02
N ARG A 137 34.78 39.65 12.19
CA ARG A 137 36.01 39.73 13.00
C ARG A 137 36.96 40.78 12.44
N GLU A 138 37.23 40.75 11.14
CA GLU A 138 38.10 41.74 10.48
C GLU A 138 37.55 43.17 10.60
N LEU A 139 36.23 43.34 10.42
CA LEU A 139 35.58 44.64 10.58
C LEU A 139 35.69 45.15 12.02
N MET A 140 35.43 44.28 13.00
CA MET A 140 35.53 44.61 14.42
C MET A 140 36.97 44.94 14.82
N GLU A 141 37.96 44.24 14.27
CA GLU A 141 39.37 44.57 14.48
C GLU A 141 39.73 45.97 13.94
N LYS A 142 39.23 46.32 12.75
CA LYS A 142 39.43 47.65 12.17
C LYS A 142 38.76 48.74 13.01
N GLN A 143 37.51 48.53 13.42
CA GLN A 143 36.80 49.46 14.29
C GLN A 143 37.48 49.62 15.65
N LEU A 144 37.96 48.52 16.24
CA LEU A 144 38.68 48.57 17.51
C LEU A 144 39.98 49.36 17.39
N LYS A 145 40.77 49.14 16.34
CA LYS A 145 41.98 49.92 16.05
C LYS A 145 41.67 51.40 15.90
N GLU A 146 40.61 51.74 15.17
CA GLU A 146 40.20 53.14 14.98
C GLU A 146 39.79 53.80 16.29
N VAL A 147 38.98 53.13 17.12
CA VAL A 147 38.57 53.62 18.44
C VAL A 147 39.78 53.76 19.36
N MET A 148 40.71 52.80 19.36
CA MET A 148 41.93 52.88 20.17
C MET A 148 42.80 54.08 19.76
N GLU A 149 42.97 54.33 18.47
CA GLU A 149 43.72 55.50 17.98
C GLU A 149 43.02 56.82 18.32
N GLN A 150 41.69 56.88 18.19
CA GLN A 150 40.92 58.06 18.58
C GLN A 150 41.01 58.34 20.08
N GLU A 151 40.90 57.30 20.92
CA GLU A 151 40.99 57.45 22.37
C GLU A 151 42.42 57.80 22.79
N LYS A 152 43.44 57.22 22.17
CA LYS A 152 44.85 57.61 22.39
C LYS A 152 45.05 59.09 22.10
N LYS A 153 44.58 59.58 20.95
CA LYS A 153 44.64 61.01 20.61
C LYS A 153 43.93 61.87 21.63
N ARG A 154 42.71 61.48 22.03
CA ARG A 154 41.93 62.20 23.05
C ARG A 154 42.65 62.26 24.40
N ILE A 155 43.27 61.17 24.82
CA ILE A 155 44.04 61.12 26.08
C ILE A 155 45.27 62.03 25.98
N VAL A 156 46.00 61.98 24.86
CA VAL A 156 47.16 62.86 24.61
C VAL A 156 46.72 64.33 24.62
N GLU A 157 45.67 64.69 23.89
CA GLU A 157 45.14 66.07 23.87
C GLU A 157 44.70 66.53 25.27
N ARG A 158 44.06 65.66 26.05
CA ARG A 158 43.68 66.00 27.44
C ARG A 158 44.91 66.19 28.31
N PHE A 159 45.91 65.33 28.16
CA PHE A 159 47.17 65.45 28.88
C PHE A 159 47.87 66.76 28.51
N GLU A 160 48.00 67.09 27.23
CA GLU A 160 48.61 68.34 26.75
C GLU A 160 47.91 69.59 27.29
N ASN A 161 46.57 69.60 27.29
CA ASN A 161 45.78 70.76 27.73
C ASN A 161 45.75 70.93 29.25
N ASN A 162 45.87 69.84 30.02
CA ASN A 162 45.74 69.86 31.48
C ASN A 162 47.04 69.45 32.19
N MET A 163 48.18 69.46 31.50
CA MET A 163 49.44 68.92 32.02
C MET A 163 49.83 69.56 33.35
N ALA A 164 49.71 70.89 33.45
CA ALA A 164 50.03 71.63 34.67
C ALA A 164 49.15 71.20 35.84
N ASP A 165 47.84 71.08 35.64
CA ASP A 165 46.89 70.66 36.67
C ASP A 165 47.09 69.19 37.09
N ILE A 166 47.36 68.32 36.12
CA ILE A 166 47.64 66.89 36.34
C ILE A 166 48.91 66.75 37.19
N VAL A 167 50.00 67.37 36.76
CA VAL A 167 51.30 67.31 37.47
C VAL A 167 51.16 67.94 38.85
N ASN A 168 50.53 69.10 38.97
CA ASN A 168 50.29 69.76 40.25
C ASN A 168 49.51 68.87 41.22
N HIS A 169 48.42 68.24 40.77
CA HIS A 169 47.65 67.30 41.59
C HIS A 169 48.48 66.12 42.09
N TYR A 170 49.28 65.49 41.23
CA TYR A 170 50.10 64.34 41.62
C TYR A 170 51.31 64.72 42.50
N VAL A 171 51.96 65.86 42.26
CA VAL A 171 53.09 66.36 43.05
C VAL A 171 52.64 66.73 44.48
N LEU A 172 51.53 67.46 44.60
CA LEU A 172 50.97 67.83 45.91
C LEU A 172 50.50 66.61 46.71
N ASN A 173 49.89 65.62 46.04
CA ASN A 173 49.47 64.38 46.68
C ASN A 173 50.66 63.49 47.12
N ALA A 174 51.73 63.43 46.33
CA ALA A 174 52.88 62.57 46.59
C ALA A 174 53.78 63.09 47.73
N ILE A 175 53.86 64.42 47.88
CA ILE A 175 54.77 65.04 48.85
C ILE A 175 54.08 65.28 50.20
N GLY A 176 52.74 65.27 50.22
CA GLY A 176 51.97 65.48 51.44
C GLY A 176 52.21 66.87 52.04
N ASN A 177 51.40 67.23 53.03
CA ASN A 177 51.24 68.58 53.59
C ASN A 177 52.49 69.16 54.33
N GLN A 178 53.71 68.70 54.03
CA GLN A 178 54.92 68.88 54.84
C GLN A 178 56.03 69.72 54.18
N ILE A 179 55.94 70.07 52.89
CA ILE A 179 56.95 70.91 52.21
C ILE A 179 56.23 71.93 51.29
N SER A 180 56.44 73.24 51.52
CA SER A 180 55.98 74.28 50.59
C SER A 180 56.89 74.28 49.37
N LEU A 181 56.33 73.90 48.24
CA LEU A 181 57.03 73.77 46.96
C LEU A 181 56.55 74.79 45.94
N ASP A 182 55.80 75.82 46.35
CA ASP A 182 55.16 76.75 45.41
C ASP A 182 56.18 77.35 44.41
N ASP A 183 57.35 77.78 44.90
CA ASP A 183 58.42 78.34 44.07
C ASP A 183 59.15 77.27 43.21
N GLN A 184 59.18 76.01 43.65
CA GLN A 184 59.82 74.90 42.91
C GLN A 184 58.88 74.27 41.89
N LEU A 185 57.57 74.28 42.17
CA LEU A 185 56.51 73.82 41.28
C LEU A 185 56.47 74.67 40.02
N GLU A 186 56.60 75.98 40.12
CA GLU A 186 56.62 76.86 38.96
C GLU A 186 57.83 76.57 38.04
N TYR A 187 59.00 76.30 38.63
CA TYR A 187 60.18 75.86 37.86
C TYR A 187 59.97 74.48 37.21
N ILE A 188 59.42 73.50 37.94
CA ILE A 188 59.13 72.16 37.42
C ILE A 188 58.09 72.22 36.29
N LEU A 189 57.04 73.03 36.44
CA LEU A 189 56.02 73.23 35.42
C LEU A 189 56.60 73.88 34.16
N ALA A 190 57.48 74.87 34.29
CA ALA A 190 58.16 75.49 33.16
C ALA A 190 59.10 74.51 32.42
N GLU A 191 59.84 73.68 33.16
CA GLU A 191 60.72 72.64 32.60
C GLU A 191 59.90 71.54 31.89
N LEU A 192 58.75 71.15 32.45
CA LEU A 192 57.82 70.20 31.82
C LEU A 192 57.13 70.77 30.58
N GLU A 193 56.74 72.05 30.59
CA GLU A 193 56.20 72.73 29.41
C GLU A 193 57.24 72.81 28.28
N SER A 194 58.51 73.03 28.63
CA SER A 194 59.63 73.00 27.67
C SER A 194 59.85 71.61 27.07
N ASN A 195 59.71 70.54 27.87
CA ASN A 195 59.89 69.15 27.44
C ASN A 195 58.60 68.48 26.92
N LYS A 196 57.48 69.21 26.84
CA LYS A 196 56.15 68.70 26.47
C LYS A 196 56.12 67.92 25.17
N LYS A 197 56.83 68.41 24.15
CA LYS A 197 56.90 67.75 22.83
C LYS A 197 57.56 66.37 22.90
N ASP A 198 58.57 66.22 23.74
CA ASP A 198 59.29 64.95 23.86
C ASP A 198 58.45 63.94 24.66
N MET A 199 57.76 64.38 25.72
CA MET A 199 56.83 63.53 26.47
C MET A 199 55.65 63.02 25.62
N VAL A 200 55.08 63.88 24.78
CA VAL A 200 54.01 63.49 23.84
C VAL A 200 54.50 62.44 22.86
N LYS A 201 55.70 62.64 22.31
CA LYS A 201 56.33 61.69 21.40
C LYS A 201 56.62 60.35 22.06
N ASP A 202 57.03 60.35 23.33
CA ASP A 202 57.26 59.13 24.10
C ASP A 202 55.95 58.36 24.32
N ILE A 203 54.86 59.04 24.72
CA ILE A 203 53.51 58.45 24.86
C ILE A 203 52.97 57.92 23.52
N GLU A 204 53.23 58.63 22.42
CA GLU A 204 52.86 58.17 21.08
C GLU A 204 53.65 56.93 20.65
N SER A 205 54.91 56.79 21.07
CA SER A 205 55.76 55.65 20.76
C SER A 205 55.57 54.45 21.72
N GLY A 206 54.91 54.65 22.86
CA GLY A 206 54.61 53.62 23.86
C GLY A 206 55.81 53.22 24.73
N ALA A 207 56.78 54.12 24.92
CA ALA A 207 57.94 53.94 25.79
C ALA A 207 57.59 54.14 27.28
#